data_AF-A0A6P1QX18-F1
#
_entry.id   AF-A0A6P1QX18-F1
#
_cell.length_a   1.000
_cell.length_b   1.000
_cell.length_c   1.000
_cell.angle_alpha   90.00
_cell.angle_beta   90.00
_cell.angle_gamma   90.00
#
_symmetry.space_group_name_H-M   'P 1'
#
loop_
_entity.id
_entity.type
_entity.pdbx_description
1 polymer ?
#
loop_
_entity_poly.entity_id
_entity_poly.type
_entity_poly.pdbx_seq_one_letter_code
_entity_poly.pdbx_strand_id
1 'polypeptide(L)'
;MVIISLIIGCNKKHKEDIVGLYEVDKVPWELSNKEIYYYLELREDDVYKLKKLNGDSLKGHWYIHSEEKDSIIIKFEFDNNYIVGKLKGSTLLFKEPDVFDRNFSNWLYIKTNK
;
A
#
# COMPACT_ATOMS: atom_id res chain seq x y z
N MET A 1 4.96 -39.91 5.47
CA MET A 1 3.91 -39.15 4.77
C MET A 1 3.85 -37.78 5.42
N VAL A 2 4.51 -36.77 4.84
CA VAL A 2 4.54 -35.41 5.40
C VAL A 2 3.29 -34.70 4.92
N ILE A 3 2.36 -34.42 5.84
CA ILE A 3 1.17 -33.64 5.57
C ILE A 3 1.62 -32.18 5.49
N ILE A 4 1.87 -31.70 4.27
CA ILE A 4 2.03 -30.27 3.98
C ILE A 4 0.62 -29.68 4.02
N SER A 5 0.19 -29.29 5.22
CA SER A 5 -1.06 -28.58 5.42
C SER A 5 -0.94 -27.18 4.83
N LEU A 6 -1.63 -26.99 3.70
CA LEU A 6 -1.78 -25.75 2.96
C LEU A 6 -2.33 -24.64 3.87
N ILE A 7 -1.49 -23.66 4.20
CA ILE A 7 -1.81 -22.43 4.96
C ILE A 7 -2.59 -21.43 4.07
N ILE A 8 -3.39 -21.90 3.12
CA ILE A 8 -4.06 -21.03 2.14
C ILE A 8 -5.21 -20.24 2.79
N GLY A 9 -5.79 -20.76 3.88
CA GLY A 9 -6.95 -20.15 4.53
C GLY A 9 -6.68 -18.83 5.27
N CYS A 10 -5.52 -18.66 5.92
CA CYS A 10 -5.22 -17.43 6.67
C CYS A 10 -4.95 -16.24 5.75
N ASN A 11 -4.14 -16.43 4.70
CA ASN A 11 -3.77 -15.33 3.80
C ASN A 11 -4.97 -14.67 3.11
N LYS A 12 -6.02 -15.45 2.83
CA LYS A 12 -7.23 -14.92 2.18
C LYS A 12 -8.02 -13.97 3.10
N LYS A 13 -8.17 -14.32 4.38
CA LYS A 13 -8.88 -13.50 5.36
C LYS A 13 -8.17 -12.17 5.62
N HIS A 14 -6.84 -12.19 5.74
CA HIS A 14 -6.05 -10.97 5.90
C HIS A 14 -6.14 -10.06 4.68
N LYS A 15 -6.17 -10.61 3.46
CA LYS A 15 -6.34 -9.80 2.24
C LYS A 15 -7.64 -9.03 2.22
N GLU A 16 -8.77 -9.65 2.58
CA GLU A 16 -10.07 -8.99 2.62
C GLU A 16 -10.06 -7.76 3.55
N ASP A 17 -9.36 -7.86 4.69
CA ASP A 17 -9.21 -6.76 5.65
C ASP A 17 -8.28 -5.63 5.15
N ILE A 18 -7.34 -5.94 4.25
CA ILE A 18 -6.37 -4.98 3.69
C ILE A 18 -6.89 -4.30 2.43
N VAL A 19 -7.63 -5.01 1.59
CA VAL A 19 -8.17 -4.48 0.33
C VAL A 19 -9.05 -3.27 0.59
N GLY A 20 -8.89 -2.24 -0.23
CA GLY A 20 -9.65 -1.00 -0.12
C GLY A 20 -8.96 0.21 -0.71
N LEU A 21 -9.64 1.34 -0.60
CA LEU A 21 -9.13 2.64 -0.98
C LEU A 21 -8.57 3.36 0.25
N TYR A 22 -7.36 3.88 0.12
CA TYR A 22 -6.68 4.67 1.12
C TYR A 22 -6.40 6.08 0.59
N GLU A 23 -6.45 7.07 1.48
CA GLU A 23 -6.21 8.48 1.19
C GLU A 23 -5.14 9.05 2.12
N VAL A 24 -4.32 9.98 1.63
CA VAL A 24 -3.32 10.65 2.46
C VAL A 24 -4.02 11.46 3.57
N ASP A 25 -3.66 11.23 4.84
CA ASP A 25 -4.30 11.89 6.01
C ASP A 25 -4.15 13.42 5.96
N LYS A 26 -2.92 13.90 5.73
CA LYS A 26 -2.60 15.32 5.69
C LYS A 26 -1.54 15.59 4.65
N VAL A 27 -1.88 16.47 3.71
CA VAL A 27 -0.94 17.01 2.72
C VAL A 27 -0.62 18.44 3.16
N PRO A 28 0.67 18.77 3.45
CA PRO A 28 1.09 20.15 3.64
C PRO A 28 0.63 21.02 2.47
N TRP A 29 0.09 22.20 2.75
CA TRP A 29 -0.51 23.08 1.73
C TRP A 29 0.51 23.46 0.64
N GLU A 30 1.79 23.49 0.98
CA GLU A 30 2.93 23.73 0.08
C GLU A 30 3.09 22.63 -0.99
N LEU A 31 2.53 21.45 -0.75
CA LEU A 31 2.58 20.28 -1.64
C LEU A 31 1.24 20.03 -2.35
N SER A 32 0.19 20.79 -2.04
CA SER A 32 -1.15 20.63 -2.61
C SER A 32 -1.24 20.88 -4.13
N ASN A 33 -0.29 21.63 -4.69
CA ASN A 33 -0.19 21.91 -6.13
C ASN A 33 0.89 21.06 -6.83
N LYS A 34 1.54 20.12 -6.12
CA LYS A 34 2.47 19.18 -6.73
C LYS A 34 1.73 17.92 -7.18
N GLU A 35 2.27 17.25 -8.20
CA GLU A 35 1.80 15.97 -8.70
C GLU A 35 2.01 14.82 -7.69
N ILE A 36 1.33 14.87 -6.55
CA ILE A 36 1.44 13.85 -5.49
C ILE A 36 0.43 12.73 -5.68
N TYR A 37 0.74 11.54 -5.17
CA TYR A 37 -0.18 10.40 -5.14
C TYR A 37 -1.13 10.48 -3.93
N TYR A 38 -2.32 11.03 -4.15
CA TYR A 38 -3.33 11.23 -3.12
C TYR A 38 -4.00 9.92 -2.66
N TYR A 39 -4.18 8.98 -3.58
CA TYR A 39 -4.91 7.75 -3.31
C TYR A 39 -4.06 6.52 -3.54
N LEU A 40 -4.20 5.54 -2.64
CA LEU A 40 -3.70 4.18 -2.80
C LEU A 40 -4.88 3.22 -2.83
N GLU A 41 -5.05 2.50 -3.94
CA GLU A 41 -6.06 1.44 -4.08
C GLU A 41 -5.34 0.09 -4.00
N LEU A 42 -5.72 -0.76 -3.03
CA LEU A 42 -5.29 -2.16 -2.91
C LEU A 42 -6.42 -3.08 -3.36
N ARG A 43 -6.19 -3.92 -4.36
CA ARG A 43 -7.21 -4.82 -4.95
C ARG A 43 -6.93 -6.29 -4.60
N GLU A 44 -7.98 -7.12 -4.59
CA GLU A 44 -7.90 -8.56 -4.26
C GLU A 44 -7.00 -9.35 -5.21
N ASP A 45 -6.90 -8.90 -6.47
CA ASP A 45 -6.09 -9.50 -7.54
C ASP A 45 -4.60 -9.14 -7.46
N ASP A 46 -4.10 -8.77 -6.27
CA ASP A 46 -2.71 -8.39 -6.01
C ASP A 46 -2.22 -7.19 -6.80
N VAL A 47 -3.14 -6.36 -7.30
CA VAL A 47 -2.82 -5.11 -8.00
C VAL A 47 -3.02 -3.94 -7.07
N TYR A 48 -2.07 -3.01 -7.06
CA TYR A 48 -2.28 -1.69 -6.46
C TYR A 48 -2.27 -0.58 -7.51
N LYS A 49 -2.91 0.54 -7.18
CA LYS A 49 -2.81 1.79 -7.94
C LYS A 49 -2.54 2.96 -7.01
N LEU A 50 -1.49 3.72 -7.29
CA LEU A 50 -1.24 5.04 -6.72
C LEU A 50 -1.77 6.09 -7.69
N LYS A 51 -2.72 6.92 -7.25
CA LYS A 51 -3.40 7.89 -8.11
C LYS A 51 -3.08 9.32 -7.67
N LYS A 52 -2.71 10.16 -8.64
CA LYS A 52 -2.62 11.60 -8.47
C LYS A 52 -4.01 12.23 -8.65
N LEU A 53 -4.24 13.44 -8.13
CA LEU A 53 -5.48 14.18 -8.42
C LEU A 53 -5.57 14.56 -9.89
N ASN A 54 -4.45 15.04 -10.43
CA ASN A 54 -4.27 15.40 -11.83
C ASN A 54 -2.97 14.73 -12.30
N GLY A 55 -3.06 13.85 -13.29
CA GLY A 55 -1.90 13.16 -13.87
C GLY A 55 -2.03 11.63 -13.88
N ASP A 56 -0.94 10.98 -14.26
CA ASP A 56 -0.90 9.53 -14.43
C ASP A 56 -0.89 8.79 -13.09
N SER A 57 -1.48 7.61 -13.10
CA SER A 57 -1.46 6.70 -11.96
C SER A 57 -0.33 5.69 -12.12
N LEU A 58 0.38 5.42 -11.02
CA LEU A 58 1.33 4.31 -10.97
C LEU A 58 0.59 3.03 -10.60
N LYS A 59 0.90 1.94 -11.28
CA LYS A 59 0.31 0.61 -11.04
C LYS A 59 1.42 -0.38 -10.79
N GLY A 60 1.19 -1.30 -9.85
CA GLY A 60 2.12 -2.39 -9.59
C GLY A 60 1.42 -3.55 -8.90
N HIS A 61 2.23 -4.42 -8.31
CA HIS A 61 1.76 -5.57 -7.55
C HIS A 61 2.06 -5.41 -6.07
N TRP A 62 1.17 -5.91 -5.21
CA TRP A 62 1.38 -5.89 -3.77
C TRP A 62 1.22 -7.28 -3.18
N TYR A 63 1.89 -7.54 -2.07
CA TYR A 63 1.70 -8.75 -1.29
C TYR A 63 2.13 -8.57 0.16
N ILE A 64 1.55 -9.40 1.03
CA ILE A 64 1.95 -9.49 2.44
C ILE A 64 3.34 -10.13 2.49
N HIS A 65 4.32 -9.39 2.99
CA HIS A 65 5.70 -9.88 3.15
C HIS A 65 5.88 -10.57 4.50
N SER A 66 5.36 -9.96 5.58
CA SER A 66 5.39 -10.55 6.92
C SER A 66 4.32 -9.94 7.82
N GLU A 67 4.01 -10.65 8.91
CA GLU A 67 3.13 -10.18 9.98
C GLU A 67 3.96 -9.92 11.24
N GLU A 68 3.69 -8.80 11.90
CA GLU A 68 4.23 -8.42 13.20
C GLU A 68 3.07 -8.34 14.20
N LYS A 69 3.37 -8.30 15.51
CA LYS A 69 2.38 -8.35 16.59
C LYS A 69 1.17 -7.41 16.40
N ASP A 70 1.41 -6.19 15.93
CA ASP A 70 0.37 -5.15 15.76
C ASP A 70 0.39 -4.53 14.36
N SER A 71 1.05 -5.18 13.38
CA SER A 71 1.17 -4.60 12.04
C SER A 71 1.48 -5.63 10.96
N ILE A 72 1.11 -5.33 9.73
CA ILE A 72 1.40 -6.14 8.55
C ILE A 72 2.41 -5.39 7.68
N ILE A 73 3.47 -6.07 7.26
CA ILE A 73 4.46 -5.55 6.33
C ILE A 73 4.04 -5.95 4.92
N ILE A 74 3.83 -4.96 4.08
CA ILE A 74 3.37 -5.12 2.69
C ILE A 74 4.49 -4.67 1.77
N LYS A 75 4.79 -5.50 0.76
CA LYS A 75 5.74 -5.14 -0.31
C LYS A 75 4.97 -4.72 -1.55
N PHE A 76 5.41 -3.62 -2.16
CA PHE A 76 4.83 -3.01 -3.35
C PHE A 76 5.88 -3.01 -4.47
N GLU A 77 5.65 -3.77 -5.52
CA GLU A 77 6.58 -3.94 -6.64
C GLU A 77 6.15 -3.13 -7.86
N PHE A 78 7.13 -2.48 -8.50
CA PHE A 78 6.97 -1.66 -9.71
C PHE A 78 8.31 -1.58 -10.44
N ASP A 79 8.34 -1.67 -11.77
CA ASP A 79 9.54 -1.46 -12.61
C ASP A 79 10.85 -2.06 -12.06
N ASN A 80 10.82 -3.36 -11.70
CA ASN A 80 11.94 -4.12 -11.09
C ASN A 80 12.46 -3.58 -9.74
N ASN A 81 11.75 -2.66 -9.12
CA ASN A 81 11.98 -2.12 -7.80
C ASN A 81 10.84 -2.51 -6.85
N TYR A 82 11.04 -2.18 -5.58
CA TYR A 82 9.97 -2.30 -4.60
C TYR A 82 10.10 -1.25 -3.51
N ILE A 83 8.98 -0.98 -2.83
CA ILE A 83 8.95 -0.28 -1.56
C ILE A 83 8.20 -1.11 -0.53
N VAL A 84 8.52 -0.89 0.74
CA VAL A 84 7.83 -1.51 1.87
C VAL A 84 6.87 -0.52 2.52
N GLY A 85 5.61 -0.93 2.66
CA GLY A 85 4.61 -0.29 3.51
C GLY A 85 4.40 -1.08 4.81
N LYS A 86 4.14 -0.36 5.90
CA LYS A 86 3.72 -0.93 7.18
C LYS A 86 2.28 -0.54 7.45
N LEU A 87 1.39 -1.53 7.48
CA LEU A 87 -0.02 -1.38 7.82
C LEU A 87 -0.21 -1.63 9.32
N LYS A 88 -0.83 -0.68 10.03
CA LYS A 88 -1.23 -0.80 11.43
C LYS A 88 -2.67 -0.33 11.56
N GLY A 89 -3.60 -1.25 11.81
CA GLY A 89 -5.04 -0.96 11.77
C GLY A 89 -5.45 -0.50 10.36
N SER A 90 -6.06 0.68 10.25
CA SER A 90 -6.45 1.29 8.97
C SER A 90 -5.36 2.15 8.33
N THR A 91 -4.18 2.25 8.94
CA THR A 91 -3.14 3.20 8.50
C THR A 91 -1.97 2.50 7.85
N LEU A 92 -1.59 2.93 6.64
CA LEU A 92 -0.46 2.42 5.88
C LEU A 92 0.61 3.51 5.74
N LEU A 93 1.81 3.21 6.20
CA LEU A 93 2.96 4.11 6.11
C LEU A 93 4.06 3.48 5.25
N PHE A 94 4.52 4.20 4.23
CA PHE A 94 5.67 3.78 3.44
C PHE A 94 6.98 4.08 4.18
N LYS A 95 7.93 3.12 4.16
CA LYS A 95 9.18 3.22 4.92
C LYS A 95 10.19 4.21 4.33
N GLU A 96 10.17 4.41 3.01
CA GLU A 96 11.20 5.12 2.26
C GLU A 96 10.54 6.26 1.44
N PRO A 97 11.06 7.50 1.50
CA PRO A 97 10.66 8.55 0.57
C PRO A 97 11.32 8.36 -0.80
N ASP A 98 10.80 9.06 -1.82
CA ASP A 98 11.36 9.29 -3.15
C ASP A 98 11.56 8.03 -4.02
N VAL A 99 10.87 6.93 -3.69
CA VAL A 99 11.03 5.63 -4.36
C VAL A 99 10.23 5.52 -5.67
N PHE A 100 9.03 6.10 -5.74
CA PHE A 100 8.17 6.03 -6.94
C PHE A 100 8.51 7.11 -7.97
N ASP A 101 8.56 8.34 -7.50
CA ASP A 101 9.15 9.48 -8.17
C ASP A 101 9.93 10.25 -7.10
N ARG A 102 10.93 11.04 -7.48
CA ARG A 102 11.78 11.81 -6.54
C ARG A 102 11.02 12.89 -5.72
N ASN A 103 9.68 12.84 -5.73
CA ASN A 103 8.77 13.71 -4.99
C ASN A 103 7.84 12.92 -4.05
N PHE A 104 8.03 11.60 -3.93
CA PHE A 104 7.19 10.76 -3.09
C PHE A 104 7.57 10.93 -1.62
N SER A 105 6.83 11.73 -0.85
CA SER A 105 7.03 11.70 0.60
C SER A 105 6.58 10.35 1.17
N ASN A 106 7.16 9.95 2.29
CA ASN A 106 6.75 8.81 3.11
C ASN A 106 5.35 9.05 3.72
N TRP A 107 4.34 9.06 2.86
CA TRP A 107 2.99 9.48 3.19
C TRP A 107 2.29 8.47 4.10
N LEU A 108 1.46 9.02 4.98
CA LEU A 108 0.53 8.28 5.81
C LEU A 108 -0.81 8.16 5.07
N TYR A 109 -1.14 6.94 4.64
CA TYR A 109 -2.40 6.63 3.99
C TYR A 109 -3.38 6.03 5.00
N ILE A 110 -4.63 6.50 5.02
CA ILE A 110 -5.69 6.00 5.90
C ILE A 110 -6.76 5.33 5.04
N LYS A 111 -7.14 4.10 5.41
CA LYS A 111 -8.21 3.36 4.76
C LYS A 111 -9.51 4.16 4.88
N THR A 112 -10.10 4.46 3.74
CA THR A 112 -11.38 5.14 3.67
C THR A 112 -12.50 4.16 4.00
N ASN A 113 -13.58 4.66 4.61
CA ASN A 113 -14.80 3.87 4.88
C ASN A 113 -15.77 3.86 3.68
N LYS A 114 -15.30 4.26 2.49
CA LYS A 114 -16.12 4.40 1.28
C LYS A 114 -16.24 3.08 0.53
#